data_AF-A0A1I5XHN9-F1
#
_entry.id   AF-A0A1I5XHN9-F1
#
_cell.length_a   1.000
_cell.length_b   1.000
_cell.length_c   1.000
_cell.angle_alpha   90.00
_cell.angle_beta   90.00
_cell.angle_gamma   90.00
#
_symmetry.space_group_name_H-M   'P 1'
#
loop_
_entity.id
_entity.type
_entity.pdbx_description
1 polymer ?
#
loop_
_entity_poly.entity_id
_entity_poly.type
_entity_poly.pdbx_seq_one_letter_code
_entity_poly.pdbx_strand_id
1 'polypeptide(L)'
;MTPTVTSHRSSQRVGRDGFPQVLHAEWTKFRTVRGWLIGMVAAALLLVLFAVLAGFSSDQKGAPPVPIGPGGAPVTDSFYFVHQPLAGNGGITVSVSELKSSIPEGPGDLRPGTVPWAKAGLIIKESTRQGSPYAAIMVTGSHGVRMQDAYVNDTVGPPGPVSAESPRRLRLDRSGDTITGYASTDGTSWTKVGTARVSGLGSTVQVGLFVASPPAVDGMGTRGSVSTATFGDLRVQGGWAGGRWTGDQVGAESPGFAGYPENTSGSFTGSDGRFTVTGAGDIAPAIRETLPTGGTLRDILTGTFAALIAVIVVGALFITTEYGNKMIHLTLAASPRRSRVLVAKAIVLGVVTFVAGLAGAILATPLGERLARDNGVYIFPVSSSTELRVALGTAALLATASVLALSVGAILRHSAGAVTTVIVAIVLPYILTAIPFMPASVANWLARVTPGAAFAVQQTLVEYDQVAAHYTPYNGYYPLAPWAGFAVLAAYAVVSLAAAAVLLHRRDT
;
A
#
# COMPACT_ATOMS: atom_id res chain seq x y z
N MET A 1 -87.14 12.21 -24.29
CA MET A 1 -85.85 12.39 -24.97
C MET A 1 -84.77 12.29 -23.92
N THR A 2 -84.05 11.17 -23.88
CA THR A 2 -82.97 10.89 -22.91
C THR A 2 -81.66 11.04 -23.67
N PRO A 3 -80.70 11.89 -23.25
CA PRO A 3 -79.47 12.07 -24.01
C PRO A 3 -78.57 10.85 -23.85
N THR A 4 -78.24 10.22 -24.97
CA THR A 4 -77.27 9.13 -25.06
C THR A 4 -75.88 9.69 -24.78
N VAL A 5 -75.28 9.32 -23.65
CA VAL A 5 -73.89 9.65 -23.34
C VAL A 5 -72.98 8.73 -24.16
N THR A 6 -72.31 9.30 -25.17
CA THR A 6 -71.28 8.60 -25.94
C THR A 6 -70.03 8.41 -25.07
N SER A 7 -69.66 7.16 -24.78
CA SER A 7 -68.42 6.87 -24.07
C SER A 7 -67.22 7.23 -24.96
N HIS A 8 -66.50 8.29 -24.62
CA HIS A 8 -65.24 8.63 -25.28
C HIS A 8 -64.17 7.60 -24.88
N ARG A 9 -63.95 6.56 -25.69
CA ARG A 9 -62.78 5.68 -25.58
C ARG A 9 -61.60 6.39 -26.24
N SER A 10 -60.64 6.85 -25.44
CA SER A 10 -59.38 7.35 -25.99
C SER A 10 -58.66 6.24 -26.76
N SER A 11 -58.34 6.50 -28.03
CA SER A 11 -57.59 5.61 -28.91
C SER A 11 -56.08 5.80 -28.80
N GLN A 12 -55.58 6.27 -27.65
CA GLN A 12 -54.15 6.27 -27.40
C GLN A 12 -53.70 4.83 -27.19
N ARG A 13 -53.02 4.28 -28.20
CA ARG A 13 -52.22 3.07 -28.04
C ARG A 13 -51.34 3.27 -26.81
N VAL A 14 -51.53 2.45 -25.78
CA VAL A 14 -50.62 2.36 -24.63
C VAL A 14 -49.23 2.14 -25.21
N GLY A 15 -48.40 3.18 -25.19
CA GLY A 15 -47.01 3.08 -25.58
C GLY A 15 -46.40 1.96 -24.76
N ARG A 16 -45.77 0.98 -25.42
CA ARG A 16 -45.01 -0.04 -24.70
C ARG A 16 -43.88 0.70 -23.97
N ASP A 17 -44.02 0.93 -22.67
CA ASP A 17 -42.99 1.52 -21.83
C ASP A 17 -41.76 0.60 -21.79
N GLY A 18 -40.85 0.83 -22.74
CA GLY A 18 -39.58 0.16 -22.79
C GLY A 18 -38.66 0.65 -21.67
N PHE A 19 -37.73 -0.21 -21.28
CA PHE A 19 -36.70 0.13 -20.30
C PHE A 19 -35.86 1.38 -20.70
N PRO A 20 -35.53 1.61 -21.99
CA PRO A 20 -34.83 2.83 -22.40
C PRO A 20 -35.60 4.13 -22.11
N GLN A 21 -36.93 4.12 -22.24
CA GLN A 21 -37.77 5.28 -21.94
C GLN A 21 -37.76 5.61 -20.45
N VAL A 22 -37.81 4.59 -19.59
CA VAL A 22 -37.69 4.75 -18.14
C VAL A 22 -36.31 5.29 -17.77
N LEU A 23 -35.24 4.74 -18.37
CA LEU A 23 -33.88 5.22 -18.15
C LEU A 23 -33.71 6.69 -18.56
N HIS A 24 -34.26 7.07 -19.71
CA HIS A 24 -34.23 8.46 -20.19
C HIS A 24 -35.02 9.40 -19.26
N ALA A 25 -36.19 8.98 -18.77
CA ALA A 25 -36.97 9.76 -17.82
C ALA A 25 -36.22 10.00 -16.51
N GLU A 26 -35.58 8.96 -15.97
CA GLU A 26 -34.75 9.06 -14.77
C GLU A 26 -33.53 9.96 -14.97
N TRP A 27 -32.89 9.89 -16.15
CA TRP A 27 -31.81 10.79 -16.53
C TRP A 27 -32.26 12.26 -16.59
N THR A 28 -33.39 12.54 -17.25
CA THR A 28 -33.96 13.88 -17.32
C THR A 28 -34.26 14.40 -15.92
N LYS A 29 -34.88 13.58 -15.07
CA LYS A 29 -35.20 13.93 -13.68
C LYS A 29 -33.94 14.30 -12.90
N PHE A 30 -32.90 13.47 -13.00
CA PHE A 30 -31.62 13.71 -12.33
C PHE A 30 -31.05 15.08 -12.70
N ARG A 31 -31.05 15.38 -13.99
CA ARG A 31 -30.53 16.64 -14.53
C ARG A 31 -31.36 17.86 -14.14
N THR A 32 -32.68 17.72 -13.96
CA THR A 32 -33.55 18.86 -13.64
C THR A 32 -33.53 19.25 -12.16
N VAL A 33 -33.25 18.31 -11.25
CA VAL A 33 -33.23 18.58 -9.82
C VAL A 33 -31.86 19.12 -9.42
N ARG A 34 -31.77 20.44 -9.24
CA ARG A 34 -30.51 21.16 -8.92
C ARG A 34 -29.77 20.57 -7.71
N GLY A 35 -30.49 20.14 -6.68
CA GLY A 35 -29.88 19.59 -5.47
C GLY A 35 -29.03 18.34 -5.71
N TRP A 36 -29.44 17.45 -6.63
CA TRP A 36 -28.69 16.24 -6.93
C TRP A 36 -27.46 16.51 -7.79
N LEU A 37 -27.56 17.41 -8.77
CA LEU A 37 -26.42 17.88 -9.54
C LEU A 37 -25.38 18.58 -8.66
N ILE A 38 -25.83 19.50 -7.79
CA ILE A 38 -24.95 20.18 -6.83
C ILE A 38 -24.26 19.17 -5.92
N GLY A 39 -24.98 18.15 -5.43
CA GLY A 39 -24.39 17.09 -4.62
C GLY A 39 -23.28 16.30 -5.34
N MET A 40 -23.46 15.97 -6.62
CA MET A 40 -22.43 15.28 -7.42
C MET A 40 -21.21 16.17 -7.71
N VAL A 41 -21.45 17.44 -8.04
CA VAL A 41 -20.36 18.42 -8.22
C VAL A 41 -19.61 18.62 -6.91
N ALA A 42 -20.32 18.77 -5.79
CA ALA A 42 -19.72 18.87 -4.46
C ALA A 42 -18.87 17.64 -4.13
N ALA A 43 -19.34 16.43 -4.42
CA ALA A 43 -18.55 15.21 -4.22
C ALA A 43 -17.24 15.22 -5.03
N ALA A 44 -17.28 15.62 -6.30
CA ALA A 44 -16.07 15.75 -7.12
C ALA A 44 -15.13 16.84 -6.58
N LEU A 45 -15.67 17.99 -6.17
CA LEU A 45 -14.89 19.09 -5.58
C LEU A 45 -14.29 18.73 -4.22
N LEU A 46 -14.94 17.88 -3.42
CA LEU A 46 -14.41 17.41 -2.14
C LEU A 46 -13.14 16.55 -2.33
N LEU A 47 -13.06 15.75 -3.40
CA LEU A 47 -11.84 15.03 -3.77
C LEU A 47 -10.68 16.03 -4.00
N VAL A 48 -10.93 17.06 -4.81
CA VAL A 48 -9.93 18.07 -5.18
C VAL A 48 -9.55 18.94 -3.97
N LEU A 49 -10.54 19.39 -3.20
CA LEU A 49 -10.35 20.25 -2.03
C LEU A 49 -9.42 19.58 -1.02
N PHE A 50 -9.65 18.32 -0.68
CA PHE A 50 -8.82 17.62 0.30
C PHE A 50 -7.41 17.33 -0.21
N ALA A 51 -7.24 17.07 -1.52
CA ALA A 51 -5.90 16.97 -2.12
C ALA A 51 -5.12 18.28 -1.97
N VAL A 52 -5.79 19.42 -2.20
CA VAL A 52 -5.22 20.76 -2.02
C VAL A 52 -4.91 21.04 -0.55
N LEU A 53 -5.83 20.73 0.36
CA LEU A 53 -5.63 20.91 1.80
C LEU A 53 -4.46 20.08 2.32
N ALA A 54 -4.35 18.81 1.91
CA ALA A 54 -3.26 17.93 2.31
C ALA A 54 -1.89 18.47 1.86
N GLY A 55 -1.83 19.03 0.66
CA GLY A 55 -0.62 19.69 0.19
C GLY A 55 -0.28 20.93 1.01
N PHE A 56 -1.24 21.81 1.30
CA PHE A 56 -1.01 22.99 2.15
C PHE A 56 -0.67 22.67 3.61
N SER A 57 -1.16 21.56 4.16
CA SER A 57 -0.86 21.15 5.55
C SER A 57 0.51 20.48 5.71
N SER A 58 1.22 20.22 4.62
CA SER A 58 2.50 19.49 4.63
C SER A 58 3.65 20.45 4.38
N ASP A 59 4.70 20.40 5.21
CA ASP A 59 6.00 21.02 4.95
C ASP A 59 7.11 20.07 5.39
N GLN A 60 7.88 19.57 4.43
CA GLN A 60 8.99 18.63 4.64
C GLN A 60 10.26 19.05 3.91
N LYS A 61 10.39 20.33 3.54
CA LYS A 61 11.54 20.85 2.77
C LYS A 61 12.89 20.69 3.48
N GLY A 62 12.89 20.54 4.80
CA GLY A 62 14.08 20.30 5.62
C GLY A 62 14.39 18.83 5.90
N ALA A 63 13.58 17.89 5.40
CA ALA A 63 13.82 16.46 5.62
C ALA A 63 15.03 15.96 4.81
N PRO A 64 15.80 14.98 5.32
CA PRO A 64 16.86 14.34 4.55
C PRO A 64 16.33 13.77 3.23
N PRO A 65 17.13 13.82 2.14
CA PRO A 65 16.70 13.27 0.86
C PRO A 65 16.46 11.76 0.98
N VAL A 66 15.37 11.29 0.36
CA VAL A 66 15.04 9.86 0.33
C VAL A 66 16.06 9.13 -0.56
N PRO A 67 16.75 8.09 -0.05
CA PRO A 67 17.64 7.28 -0.87
C PRO A 67 16.87 6.56 -1.98
N ILE A 68 17.35 6.67 -3.21
CA ILE A 68 16.75 6.04 -4.39
C ILE A 68 17.67 4.94 -4.89
N GLY A 69 17.14 3.73 -4.99
CA GLY A 69 17.87 2.58 -5.52
C GLY A 69 17.99 2.61 -7.05
N PRO A 70 18.74 1.67 -7.66
CA PRO A 70 18.97 1.63 -9.10
C PRO A 70 17.70 1.47 -9.94
N GLY A 71 16.65 0.89 -9.36
CA GLY A 71 15.33 0.74 -10.00
C GLY A 71 14.44 1.99 -9.92
N GLY A 72 14.92 3.10 -9.37
CA GLY A 72 14.14 4.35 -9.20
C GLY A 72 13.14 4.33 -8.04
N ALA A 73 13.07 3.22 -7.29
CA ALA A 73 12.25 3.08 -6.09
C ALA A 73 13.00 3.57 -4.84
N PRO A 74 12.29 4.03 -3.81
CA PRO A 74 12.90 4.42 -2.55
C PRO A 74 13.42 3.19 -1.80
N VAL A 75 14.55 3.34 -1.11
CA VAL A 75 15.22 2.23 -0.41
C VAL A 75 15.67 2.64 0.98
N THR A 76 15.73 1.66 1.88
CA THR A 76 16.54 1.77 3.09
C THR A 76 17.91 1.19 2.79
N ASP A 77 18.94 2.02 2.95
CA ASP A 77 20.33 1.64 2.74
C ASP A 77 21.16 2.18 3.91
N SER A 78 21.03 1.55 5.06
CA SER A 78 21.69 1.91 6.31
C SER A 78 22.31 0.68 6.95
N PHE A 79 23.63 0.65 7.05
CA PHE A 79 24.36 -0.51 7.57
C PHE A 79 25.82 -0.15 7.90
N TYR A 80 26.54 -1.06 8.58
CA TYR A 80 27.98 -0.91 8.74
C TYR A 80 28.72 -1.72 7.68
N PHE A 81 29.64 -1.08 6.96
CA PHE A 81 30.35 -1.65 5.83
C PHE A 81 31.86 -1.67 6.08
N VAL A 82 32.45 -2.87 6.16
CA VAL A 82 33.90 -3.06 6.24
C VAL A 82 34.41 -3.49 4.89
N HIS A 83 35.12 -2.62 4.17
CA HIS A 83 35.35 -2.79 2.73
C HIS A 83 36.73 -2.40 2.24
N GLN A 84 37.01 -2.87 1.03
CA GLN A 84 38.16 -2.50 0.20
C GLN A 84 37.76 -2.41 -1.28
N PRO A 85 38.50 -1.61 -2.08
CA PRO A 85 38.27 -1.55 -3.50
C PRO A 85 38.77 -2.81 -4.22
N LEU A 86 37.91 -3.35 -5.11
CA LEU A 86 38.21 -4.43 -6.05
C LEU A 86 38.09 -3.90 -7.48
N ALA A 87 39.18 -3.99 -8.25
CA ALA A 87 39.19 -3.66 -9.67
C ALA A 87 38.95 -4.92 -10.53
N GLY A 88 38.00 -4.84 -11.46
CA GLY A 88 37.68 -5.93 -12.38
C GLY A 88 37.00 -7.12 -11.69
N ASN A 89 37.53 -8.32 -11.92
CA ASN A 89 36.96 -9.58 -11.43
C ASN A 89 37.65 -10.02 -10.14
N GLY A 90 36.91 -10.77 -9.31
CA GLY A 90 37.45 -11.31 -8.08
C GLY A 90 36.37 -11.97 -7.24
N GLY A 91 36.74 -12.39 -6.04
CA GLY A 91 35.81 -12.99 -5.10
C GLY A 91 36.29 -12.85 -3.67
N ILE A 92 35.36 -13.02 -2.76
CA ILE A 92 35.57 -12.97 -1.32
C ILE A 92 34.87 -14.16 -0.67
N THR A 93 35.53 -14.78 0.30
CA THR A 93 35.00 -15.89 1.09
C THR A 93 35.18 -15.62 2.57
N VAL A 94 34.18 -15.90 3.39
CA VAL A 94 34.24 -15.71 4.86
C VAL A 94 33.45 -16.81 5.57
N SER A 95 33.78 -17.09 6.83
CA SER A 95 32.92 -17.81 7.76
C SER A 95 32.25 -16.85 8.72
N VAL A 96 30.93 -16.97 8.89
CA VAL A 96 30.18 -16.27 9.94
C VAL A 96 29.88 -17.29 11.04
N SER A 97 30.42 -17.07 12.24
CA SER A 97 30.26 -17.98 13.39
C SER A 97 29.26 -17.47 14.42
N GLU A 98 28.86 -16.21 14.33
CA GLU A 98 27.94 -15.61 15.29
C GLU A 98 27.20 -14.43 14.65
N LEU A 99 25.92 -14.30 14.99
CA LEU A 99 25.09 -13.13 14.73
C LEU A 99 24.16 -12.94 15.92
N LYS A 100 24.34 -11.86 16.66
CA LYS A 100 23.53 -11.50 17.83
C LYS A 100 22.92 -10.13 17.63
N SER A 101 21.67 -9.95 18.05
CA SER A 101 21.02 -8.65 18.07
C SER A 101 20.84 -8.16 19.50
N SER A 102 20.85 -6.85 19.65
CA SER A 102 20.46 -6.14 20.84
C SER A 102 19.40 -5.10 20.49
N ILE A 103 18.40 -4.99 21.37
CA ILE A 103 17.31 -4.03 21.22
C ILE A 103 17.49 -2.98 22.34
N PRO A 104 17.81 -1.72 22.00
CA PRO A 104 17.88 -0.64 22.98
C PRO A 104 16.49 -0.32 23.55
N GLU A 105 16.32 -0.30 24.88
CA GLU A 105 15.12 0.25 25.54
C GLU A 105 15.35 1.63 26.19
N GLY A 106 16.61 2.07 26.30
CA GLY A 106 16.99 3.36 26.87
C GLY A 106 18.51 3.59 26.82
N PRO A 107 19.01 4.73 27.36
CA PRO A 107 20.45 5.00 27.42
C PRO A 107 21.14 3.95 28.29
N GLY A 108 21.77 2.96 27.66
CA GLY A 108 22.62 1.95 28.32
C GLY A 108 22.03 0.55 28.51
N ASP A 109 20.81 0.25 28.01
CA ASP A 109 20.22 -1.09 28.13
C ASP A 109 20.20 -1.83 26.79
N LEU A 110 20.87 -2.98 26.70
CA LEU A 110 20.91 -3.88 25.54
C LEU A 110 20.52 -5.29 25.98
N ARG A 111 19.32 -5.75 25.62
CA ARG A 111 18.90 -7.12 25.90
C ARG A 111 19.32 -8.07 24.76
N PRO A 112 19.83 -9.27 25.06
CA PRO A 112 20.11 -10.27 24.04
C PRO A 112 18.83 -10.73 23.35
N GLY A 113 18.84 -10.72 22.01
CA GLY A 113 17.80 -11.30 21.17
C GLY A 113 18.34 -11.55 19.76
N THR A 114 17.49 -12.03 18.87
CA THR A 114 17.83 -12.09 17.45
C THR A 114 16.70 -11.47 16.66
N VAL A 115 16.96 -10.35 16.00
CA VAL A 115 15.99 -9.77 15.08
C VAL A 115 15.89 -10.73 13.88
N PRO A 116 14.69 -11.22 13.52
CA PRO A 116 14.53 -12.26 12.49
C PRO A 116 15.24 -11.96 11.17
N TRP A 117 15.26 -10.69 10.78
CA TRP A 117 15.87 -10.17 9.57
C TRP A 117 17.17 -9.39 9.82
N ALA A 118 17.83 -9.53 10.98
CA ALA A 118 19.23 -9.12 11.12
C ALA A 118 20.07 -9.76 10.02
N LYS A 119 20.99 -9.01 9.41
CA LYS A 119 21.76 -9.42 8.22
C LYS A 119 23.26 -9.29 8.51
N ALA A 120 24.01 -10.35 8.24
CA ALA A 120 25.47 -10.30 8.28
C ALA A 120 26.07 -11.14 7.15
N GLY A 121 27.05 -10.60 6.42
CA GLY A 121 27.60 -11.33 5.28
C GLY A 121 28.56 -10.55 4.41
N LEU A 122 28.56 -10.91 3.13
CA LEU A 122 29.40 -10.34 2.09
C LEU A 122 28.58 -9.48 1.16
N ILE A 123 29.11 -8.31 0.80
CA ILE A 123 28.47 -7.38 -0.15
C ILE A 123 29.48 -6.87 -1.17
N ILE A 124 29.03 -6.76 -2.42
CA ILE A 124 29.70 -6.03 -3.50
C ILE A 124 28.79 -4.87 -3.87
N LYS A 125 29.32 -3.64 -3.76
CA LYS A 125 28.55 -2.41 -3.93
C LYS A 125 29.34 -1.39 -4.77
N GLU A 126 28.65 -0.66 -5.64
CA GLU A 126 29.25 0.36 -6.51
C GLU A 126 30.06 1.40 -5.70
N SER A 127 29.47 1.92 -4.62
CA SER A 127 30.12 2.87 -3.72
C SER A 127 29.50 2.84 -2.33
N THR A 128 30.10 3.55 -1.37
CA THR A 128 29.56 3.73 -0.02
C THR A 128 28.38 4.71 0.06
N ARG A 129 27.90 5.23 -1.08
CA ARG A 129 26.72 6.11 -1.14
C ARG A 129 25.44 5.28 -0.98
N GLN A 130 24.45 5.86 -0.31
CA GLN A 130 23.13 5.24 -0.19
C GLN A 130 22.46 5.06 -1.56
N GLY A 131 21.73 3.96 -1.73
CA GLY A 131 21.01 3.65 -2.96
C GLY A 131 21.90 3.14 -4.10
N SER A 132 23.21 3.04 -3.90
CA SER A 132 24.13 2.57 -4.96
C SER A 132 23.90 1.08 -5.28
N PRO A 133 24.06 0.65 -6.54
CA PRO A 133 23.87 -0.74 -6.95
C PRO A 133 24.71 -1.72 -6.12
N TYR A 134 24.10 -2.84 -5.71
CA TYR A 134 24.77 -3.88 -4.93
C TYR A 134 24.23 -5.27 -5.21
N ALA A 135 25.02 -6.27 -4.83
CA ALA A 135 24.55 -7.63 -4.55
C ALA A 135 25.23 -8.14 -3.26
N ALA A 136 24.47 -8.82 -2.42
CA ALA A 136 24.93 -9.33 -1.14
C ALA A 136 24.51 -10.78 -0.93
N ILE A 137 25.33 -11.53 -0.21
CA ILE A 137 24.96 -12.82 0.36
C ILE A 137 25.16 -12.75 1.87
N MET A 138 24.16 -13.16 2.63
CA MET A 138 24.15 -13.01 4.07
C MET A 138 23.51 -14.18 4.78
N VAL A 139 23.92 -14.38 6.02
CA VAL A 139 23.10 -15.07 7.01
C VAL A 139 22.09 -14.09 7.58
N THR A 140 20.93 -14.62 7.98
CA THR A 140 19.90 -13.85 8.66
C THR A 140 19.63 -14.37 10.06
N GLY A 141 19.00 -13.56 10.90
CA GLY A 141 18.67 -13.93 12.28
C GLY A 141 17.88 -15.24 12.41
N SER A 142 16.85 -15.42 11.58
CA SER A 142 16.04 -16.65 11.57
C SER A 142 15.58 -17.14 10.19
N HIS A 143 16.01 -16.50 9.10
CA HIS A 143 15.57 -16.81 7.73
C HIS A 143 16.62 -17.54 6.88
N GLY A 144 17.64 -18.11 7.52
CA GLY A 144 18.73 -18.86 6.87
C GLY A 144 19.67 -17.96 6.07
N VAL A 145 20.33 -18.54 5.06
CA VAL A 145 21.15 -17.78 4.11
C VAL A 145 20.26 -17.15 3.04
N ARG A 146 20.55 -15.90 2.66
CA ARG A 146 19.86 -15.14 1.62
C ARG A 146 20.85 -14.50 0.67
N MET A 147 20.45 -14.33 -0.58
CA MET A 147 21.12 -13.46 -1.53
C MET A 147 20.17 -12.36 -1.96
N GLN A 148 20.60 -11.10 -1.79
CA GLN A 148 19.77 -9.92 -2.08
C GLN A 148 20.49 -8.99 -3.05
N ASP A 149 19.73 -8.37 -3.96
CA ASP A 149 20.21 -7.39 -4.92
C ASP A 149 19.11 -6.40 -5.29
N ALA A 150 19.50 -5.25 -5.84
CA ALA A 150 18.58 -4.17 -6.24
C ALA A 150 17.60 -3.72 -5.14
N TYR A 151 17.88 -4.05 -3.87
CA TYR A 151 17.04 -3.89 -2.68
C TYR A 151 15.77 -4.75 -2.66
N VAL A 152 15.14 -5.00 -3.81
CA VAL A 152 13.85 -5.71 -3.91
C VAL A 152 13.96 -7.21 -4.10
N ASN A 153 15.06 -7.71 -4.66
CA ASN A 153 15.22 -9.13 -4.99
C ASN A 153 15.78 -9.88 -3.78
N ASP A 154 15.13 -11.00 -3.42
CA ASP A 154 15.60 -11.93 -2.39
C ASP A 154 15.57 -13.36 -2.95
N THR A 155 16.70 -14.06 -2.84
CA THR A 155 16.84 -15.47 -3.21
C THR A 155 17.16 -16.31 -1.98
N VAL A 156 16.35 -17.34 -1.75
CA VAL A 156 16.47 -18.23 -0.59
C VAL A 156 17.67 -19.17 -0.77
N GLY A 157 18.55 -19.21 0.23
CA GLY A 157 19.65 -20.16 0.32
C GLY A 157 19.41 -21.27 1.36
N PRO A 158 20.46 -22.03 1.70
CA PRO A 158 20.37 -23.09 2.70
C PRO A 158 19.84 -22.59 4.06
N PRO A 159 18.96 -23.35 4.74
CA PRO A 159 18.39 -22.96 6.02
C PRO A 159 19.35 -23.22 7.20
N GLY A 160 18.87 -22.89 8.39
CA GLY A 160 19.49 -23.23 9.67
C GLY A 160 20.30 -22.09 10.29
N PRO A 161 20.51 -22.16 11.62
CA PRO A 161 21.09 -21.07 12.39
C PRO A 161 22.59 -20.94 12.16
N VAL A 162 23.11 -19.78 12.56
CA VAL A 162 24.54 -19.52 12.68
C VAL A 162 24.94 -19.71 14.14
N SER A 163 25.95 -20.54 14.38
CA SER A 163 26.56 -20.69 15.70
C SER A 163 28.04 -21.00 15.56
N ALA A 164 28.77 -20.94 16.68
CA ALA A 164 30.18 -21.27 16.72
C ALA A 164 30.44 -22.74 16.34
N GLU A 165 29.51 -23.63 16.67
CA GLU A 165 29.57 -25.06 16.35
C GLU A 165 29.19 -25.37 14.90
N SER A 166 28.42 -24.47 14.26
CA SER A 166 27.95 -24.62 12.89
C SER A 166 28.10 -23.30 12.12
N PRO A 167 29.34 -22.83 11.89
CA PRO A 167 29.58 -21.59 11.17
C PRO A 167 29.08 -21.70 9.73
N ARG A 168 28.52 -20.61 9.20
CA ARG A 168 28.09 -20.52 7.81
C ARG A 168 29.18 -19.89 6.98
N ARG A 169 29.69 -20.60 5.98
CA ARG A 169 30.68 -20.09 5.04
C ARG A 169 29.96 -19.49 3.83
N LEU A 170 30.29 -18.26 3.50
CA LEU A 170 29.72 -17.50 2.39
C LEU A 170 30.82 -17.15 1.40
N ARG A 171 30.50 -17.20 0.11
CA ARG A 171 31.37 -16.73 -0.97
C ARG A 171 30.59 -15.87 -1.93
N LEU A 172 31.20 -14.79 -2.39
CA LEU A 172 30.64 -13.89 -3.40
C LEU A 172 31.67 -13.69 -4.50
N ASP A 173 31.34 -14.10 -5.71
CA ASP A 173 32.20 -14.03 -6.89
C ASP A 173 31.67 -13.01 -7.90
N ARG A 174 32.56 -12.18 -8.43
CA ARG A 174 32.28 -11.16 -9.44
C ARG A 174 32.96 -11.49 -10.77
N SER A 175 32.16 -11.44 -11.83
CA SER A 175 32.62 -11.47 -13.22
C SER A 175 31.91 -10.38 -14.02
N GLY A 176 32.59 -9.26 -14.25
CA GLY A 176 31.99 -8.04 -14.83
C GLY A 176 30.86 -7.53 -13.93
N ASP A 177 29.67 -7.41 -14.50
CA ASP A 177 28.44 -7.00 -13.79
C ASP A 177 27.67 -8.20 -13.19
N THR A 178 28.21 -9.42 -13.32
CA THR A 178 27.56 -10.64 -12.82
C THR A 178 28.15 -11.03 -11.47
N ILE A 179 27.30 -11.08 -10.45
CA ILE A 179 27.66 -11.45 -9.08
C ILE A 179 26.98 -12.78 -8.75
N THR A 180 27.74 -13.75 -8.23
CA THR A 180 27.20 -15.06 -7.84
C THR A 180 27.54 -15.36 -6.39
N GLY A 181 26.51 -15.66 -5.59
CA GLY A 181 26.63 -16.01 -4.18
C GLY A 181 26.59 -17.52 -3.95
N TYR A 182 27.44 -18.00 -3.06
CA TYR A 182 27.51 -19.39 -2.64
C TYR A 182 27.53 -19.51 -1.12
N ALA A 183 26.95 -20.59 -0.60
CA ALA A 183 26.93 -20.91 0.81
C ALA A 183 27.43 -22.34 1.05
N SER A 184 28.06 -22.56 2.19
CA SER A 184 28.58 -23.85 2.61
C SER A 184 28.57 -23.99 4.13
N THR A 185 28.39 -25.21 4.62
CA THR A 185 28.50 -25.55 6.05
C THR A 185 29.84 -26.21 6.39
N ASP A 186 30.55 -26.74 5.40
CA ASP A 186 31.80 -27.51 5.56
C ASP A 186 33.02 -26.82 4.92
N GLY A 187 32.80 -25.83 4.05
CA GLY A 187 33.83 -25.12 3.28
C GLY A 187 34.32 -25.83 2.03
N THR A 188 33.84 -27.05 1.77
CA THR A 188 34.26 -27.88 0.63
C THR A 188 33.12 -28.06 -0.38
N SER A 189 31.90 -28.27 0.12
CA SER A 189 30.68 -28.40 -0.67
C SER A 189 29.98 -27.05 -0.73
N TRP A 190 29.94 -26.44 -1.91
CA TRP A 190 29.36 -25.11 -2.11
C TRP A 190 28.02 -25.20 -2.84
N THR A 191 26.97 -24.70 -2.20
CA THR A 191 25.66 -24.52 -2.83
C THR A 191 25.58 -23.13 -3.43
N LYS A 192 25.29 -23.03 -4.73
CA LYS A 192 24.98 -21.75 -5.37
C LYS A 192 23.63 -21.25 -4.86
N VAL A 193 23.60 -20.07 -4.25
CA VAL A 193 22.38 -19.45 -3.74
C VAL A 193 21.68 -18.67 -4.85
N GLY A 194 22.43 -17.86 -5.60
CA GLY A 194 21.86 -17.05 -6.67
C GLY A 194 22.91 -16.40 -7.56
N THR A 195 22.46 -15.82 -8.67
CA THR A 195 23.26 -14.96 -9.54
C THR A 195 22.47 -13.70 -9.85
N ALA A 196 23.06 -12.54 -9.57
CA ALA A 196 22.51 -11.24 -9.88
C ALA A 196 23.32 -10.57 -11.00
N ARG A 197 22.65 -9.88 -11.91
CA ARG A 197 23.30 -8.99 -12.89
C ARG A 197 23.06 -7.55 -12.45
N VAL A 198 24.10 -6.91 -11.93
CA VAL A 198 23.99 -5.59 -11.30
C VAL A 198 24.43 -4.51 -12.29
N SER A 199 23.47 -3.84 -12.90
CA SER A 199 23.74 -2.72 -13.82
C SER A 199 24.31 -1.51 -13.07
N GLY A 200 25.28 -0.82 -13.68
CA GLY A 200 25.86 0.41 -13.13
C GLY A 200 26.89 0.17 -12.03
N LEU A 201 27.41 -1.05 -11.90
CA LEU A 201 28.35 -1.44 -10.85
C LEU A 201 29.76 -0.86 -11.04
N GLY A 202 30.11 -0.40 -12.26
CA GLY A 202 31.42 0.21 -12.57
C GLY A 202 32.57 -0.81 -12.65
N SER A 203 33.77 -0.36 -13.05
CA SER A 203 34.96 -1.21 -13.18
C SER A 203 35.70 -1.46 -11.86
N THR A 204 35.48 -0.59 -10.87
CA THR A 204 36.04 -0.69 -9.52
C THR A 204 34.89 -0.53 -8.52
N VAL A 205 34.81 -1.43 -7.54
CA VAL A 205 33.75 -1.48 -6.53
C VAL A 205 34.29 -1.57 -5.13
N GLN A 206 33.42 -1.29 -4.16
CA GLN A 206 33.68 -1.62 -2.76
C GLN A 206 33.14 -3.02 -2.46
N VAL A 207 34.00 -3.86 -1.87
CA VAL A 207 33.67 -5.24 -1.52
C VAL A 207 34.09 -5.53 -0.10
N GLY A 208 33.27 -6.27 0.64
CA GLY A 208 33.65 -6.65 1.99
C GLY A 208 32.55 -7.23 2.84
N LEU A 209 32.71 -7.06 4.16
CA LEU A 209 31.81 -7.55 5.19
C LEU A 209 30.78 -6.48 5.52
N PHE A 210 29.56 -6.88 5.85
CA PHE A 210 28.57 -5.94 6.33
C PHE A 210 27.70 -6.52 7.44
N VAL A 211 27.15 -5.62 8.26
CA VAL A 211 26.12 -5.94 9.25
C VAL A 211 25.03 -4.88 9.21
N ALA A 212 23.78 -5.34 9.12
CA ALA A 212 22.57 -4.54 9.21
C ALA A 212 21.61 -5.17 10.23
N SER A 213 20.87 -4.35 10.94
CA SER A 213 19.93 -4.77 11.98
C SER A 213 18.64 -3.98 11.81
N PRO A 214 17.64 -4.51 11.06
CA PRO A 214 16.39 -3.80 10.86
C PRO A 214 15.66 -3.61 12.18
N PRO A 215 14.66 -2.71 12.24
CA PRO A 215 13.87 -2.53 13.43
C PRO A 215 13.23 -3.84 13.92
N ALA A 216 13.20 -4.02 15.23
CA ALA A 216 12.40 -5.06 15.86
C ALA A 216 10.94 -4.61 15.88
N VAL A 217 10.06 -5.41 15.29
CA VAL A 217 8.62 -5.21 15.31
C VAL A 217 8.02 -6.13 16.37
N ASP A 218 7.44 -5.55 17.43
CA ASP A 218 6.79 -6.31 18.51
C ASP A 218 5.45 -5.65 18.91
N GLY A 219 4.39 -6.45 18.94
CA GLY A 219 3.03 -5.96 19.15
C GLY A 219 2.67 -4.82 18.20
N MET A 220 2.42 -3.63 18.75
CA MET A 220 2.10 -2.40 18.00
C MET A 220 3.29 -1.42 17.92
N GLY A 221 4.45 -1.80 18.45
CA GLY A 221 5.64 -0.96 18.51
C GLY A 221 6.71 -1.40 17.54
N THR A 222 7.48 -0.43 17.05
CA THR A 222 8.70 -0.64 16.27
C THR A 222 9.86 -0.03 17.02
N ARG A 223 10.93 -0.78 17.24
CA ARG A 223 12.11 -0.35 17.99
C ARG A 223 13.35 -0.50 17.13
N GLY A 224 14.25 0.46 17.22
CA GLY A 224 15.58 0.34 16.63
C GLY A 224 16.30 -0.90 17.20
N SER A 225 17.23 -1.45 16.44
CA SER A 225 18.03 -2.58 16.90
C SER A 225 19.47 -2.46 16.39
N VAL A 226 20.37 -3.19 17.02
CA VAL A 226 21.78 -3.28 16.65
C VAL A 226 22.12 -4.75 16.56
N SER A 227 22.97 -5.13 15.60
CA SER A 227 23.47 -6.49 15.51
C SER A 227 24.99 -6.49 15.45
N THR A 228 25.58 -7.53 16.05
CA THR A 228 27.01 -7.80 16.02
C THR A 228 27.24 -9.19 15.44
N ALA A 229 28.15 -9.29 14.49
CA ALA A 229 28.54 -10.54 13.86
C ALA A 229 30.04 -10.79 13.94
N THR A 230 30.40 -12.07 14.11
CA THR A 230 31.78 -12.53 14.15
C THR A 230 32.12 -13.25 12.84
N PHE A 231 33.08 -12.69 12.13
CA PHE A 231 33.61 -13.17 10.86
C PHE A 231 35.00 -13.78 11.04
N GLY A 232 35.29 -14.84 10.31
CA GLY A 232 36.58 -15.54 10.31
C GLY A 232 36.92 -16.09 8.93
N ASP A 233 38.11 -16.69 8.81
CA ASP A 233 38.60 -17.32 7.59
C ASP A 233 38.44 -16.46 6.33
N LEU A 234 38.62 -15.13 6.46
CA LEU A 234 38.47 -14.22 5.33
C LEU A 234 39.53 -14.50 4.27
N ARG A 235 39.10 -14.80 3.05
CA ARG A 235 39.96 -15.03 1.88
C ARG A 235 39.47 -14.19 0.71
N VAL A 236 40.41 -13.58 0.00
CA VAL A 236 40.15 -12.74 -1.16
C VAL A 236 40.91 -13.27 -2.38
N GLN A 237 40.33 -13.10 -3.57
CA GLN A 237 40.93 -13.47 -4.85
C GLN A 237 40.63 -12.42 -5.93
N GLY A 238 41.55 -12.20 -6.88
CA GLY A 238 41.37 -11.27 -7.99
C GLY A 238 42.04 -9.90 -7.80
N GLY A 239 41.55 -8.88 -8.49
CA GLY A 239 42.18 -7.55 -8.61
C GLY A 239 42.00 -6.61 -7.40
N TRP A 240 42.18 -7.12 -6.18
CA TRP A 240 42.11 -6.31 -4.96
C TRP A 240 43.24 -5.30 -4.93
N ALA A 241 42.95 -4.04 -4.59
CA ALA A 241 43.96 -2.98 -4.60
C ALA A 241 45.09 -3.20 -3.57
N GLY A 242 44.90 -4.11 -2.60
CA GLY A 242 45.78 -4.27 -1.45
C GLY A 242 45.60 -3.12 -0.45
N GLY A 243 45.69 -3.39 0.85
CA GLY A 243 45.59 -2.35 1.89
C GLY A 243 44.93 -2.81 3.18
N ARG A 244 44.64 -1.85 4.07
CA ARG A 244 43.88 -2.07 5.30
C ARG A 244 42.38 -2.02 5.02
N TRP A 245 41.60 -2.78 5.77
CA TRP A 245 40.14 -2.70 5.72
C TRP A 245 39.65 -1.38 6.32
N THR A 246 38.71 -0.72 5.65
CA THR A 246 38.08 0.53 6.11
C THR A 246 36.65 0.24 6.53
N GLY A 247 36.19 0.87 7.62
CA GLY A 247 34.82 0.75 8.10
C GLY A 247 34.05 2.05 7.91
N ASP A 248 32.89 1.99 7.25
CA ASP A 248 32.00 3.12 7.02
C ASP A 248 30.58 2.82 7.51
N GLN A 249 29.92 3.83 8.09
CA GLN A 249 28.48 3.81 8.33
C GLN A 249 27.76 4.34 7.11
N VAL A 250 27.24 3.44 6.28
CA VAL A 250 26.39 3.83 5.16
C VAL A 250 25.04 4.26 5.74
N GLY A 251 24.55 5.44 5.35
CA GLY A 251 23.19 5.88 5.68
C GLY A 251 22.89 6.12 7.16
N ALA A 252 23.85 6.67 7.92
CA ALA A 252 23.70 6.95 9.35
C ALA A 252 22.44 7.79 9.69
N GLU A 253 22.07 8.73 8.81
CA GLU A 253 20.94 9.66 9.00
C GLU A 253 19.67 9.25 8.22
N SER A 254 19.41 7.95 8.07
CA SER A 254 18.24 7.50 7.30
C SER A 254 16.92 7.98 7.93
N PRO A 255 15.92 8.42 7.13
CA PRO A 255 14.65 8.90 7.67
C PRO A 255 13.94 7.81 8.50
N GLY A 256 13.63 8.08 9.76
CA GLY A 256 12.83 7.18 10.60
C GLY A 256 13.59 6.02 11.26
N PHE A 257 12.86 4.95 11.61
CA PHE A 257 13.40 3.84 12.42
C PHE A 257 14.39 2.93 11.69
N ALA A 258 14.52 3.08 10.37
CA ALA A 258 15.32 2.20 9.52
C ALA A 258 16.81 2.56 9.46
N GLY A 259 17.20 3.62 10.19
CA GLY A 259 18.59 4.05 10.36
C GLY A 259 19.22 3.55 11.66
N TYR A 260 20.29 4.22 12.09
CA TYR A 260 20.93 3.95 13.38
C TYR A 260 20.07 4.51 14.52
N PRO A 261 19.84 3.75 15.61
CA PRO A 261 19.25 4.30 16.82
C PRO A 261 20.07 5.46 17.36
N GLU A 262 19.43 6.39 18.05
CA GLU A 262 20.13 7.51 18.69
C GLU A 262 21.27 7.01 19.59
N ASN A 263 22.38 7.74 19.60
CA ASN A 263 23.60 7.43 20.36
C ASN A 263 24.24 6.06 20.05
N THR A 264 23.87 5.43 18.92
CA THR A 264 24.49 4.20 18.45
C THR A 264 25.35 4.48 17.23
N SER A 265 26.55 3.93 17.22
CA SER A 265 27.40 3.90 16.03
C SER A 265 27.81 2.48 15.68
N GLY A 266 27.99 2.24 14.39
CA GLY A 266 28.58 1.00 13.92
C GLY A 266 30.09 1.00 14.18
N SER A 267 30.65 -0.19 14.30
CA SER A 267 32.09 -0.35 14.56
C SER A 267 32.58 -1.69 14.05
N PHE A 268 33.89 -1.80 13.86
CA PHE A 268 34.52 -3.10 13.66
C PHE A 268 35.85 -3.18 14.42
N THR A 269 36.19 -4.39 14.84
CA THR A 269 37.49 -4.72 15.43
C THR A 269 38.04 -6.00 14.82
N GLY A 270 39.35 -6.19 14.89
CA GLY A 270 40.03 -7.39 14.42
C GLY A 270 41.07 -7.14 13.33
N SER A 271 41.92 -8.14 13.13
CA SER A 271 42.97 -8.22 12.11
C SER A 271 43.08 -9.66 11.61
N ASP A 272 43.88 -9.89 10.57
CA ASP A 272 44.29 -11.24 10.12
C ASP A 272 43.10 -12.15 9.76
N GLY A 273 42.09 -11.58 9.10
CA GLY A 273 40.95 -12.31 8.56
C GLY A 273 39.91 -12.73 9.60
N ARG A 274 40.01 -12.22 10.83
CA ARG A 274 38.95 -12.28 11.85
C ARG A 274 38.46 -10.88 12.19
N PHE A 275 37.14 -10.69 12.11
CA PHE A 275 36.51 -9.40 12.36
C PHE A 275 35.27 -9.57 13.22
N THR A 276 35.09 -8.66 14.18
CA THR A 276 33.81 -8.47 14.85
C THR A 276 33.23 -7.17 14.34
N VAL A 277 32.03 -7.21 13.79
CA VAL A 277 31.39 -6.05 13.14
C VAL A 277 30.04 -5.80 13.78
N THR A 278 29.79 -4.56 14.16
CA THR A 278 28.54 -4.09 14.76
C THR A 278 27.90 -3.07 13.82
N GLY A 279 26.61 -3.25 13.51
CA GLY A 279 25.85 -2.37 12.64
C GLY A 279 24.37 -2.31 12.99
N ALA A 280 23.70 -1.28 12.49
CA ALA A 280 22.27 -1.06 12.63
C ALA A 280 21.68 -0.59 11.28
N GLY A 281 20.37 -0.42 11.23
CA GLY A 281 19.64 -0.05 10.02
C GLY A 281 19.33 -1.24 9.13
N ASP A 282 18.82 -1.02 7.92
CA ASP A 282 18.52 -2.10 6.97
C ASP A 282 19.05 -1.84 5.55
N ILE A 283 19.20 -2.91 4.78
CA ILE A 283 19.42 -2.89 3.33
C ILE A 283 18.21 -3.58 2.67
N ALA A 284 17.21 -2.79 2.29
CA ALA A 284 15.91 -3.30 1.82
C ALA A 284 15.12 -2.23 1.04
N PRO A 285 13.98 -2.59 0.41
CA PRO A 285 13.07 -1.60 -0.16
C PRO A 285 12.51 -0.75 0.96
N ALA A 286 12.35 0.55 0.71
CA ALA A 286 11.68 1.39 1.69
C ALA A 286 10.17 1.12 1.67
N ILE A 287 9.58 1.11 2.86
CA ILE A 287 8.14 1.06 3.09
C ILE A 287 7.69 2.33 3.80
N ARG A 288 6.37 2.51 3.96
CA ARG A 288 5.81 3.68 4.63
C ARG A 288 6.36 3.90 6.04
N GLU A 289 6.54 2.84 6.82
CA GLU A 289 7.06 2.94 8.19
C GLU A 289 8.53 3.35 8.26
N THR A 290 9.33 2.97 7.25
CA THR A 290 10.75 3.31 7.16
C THR A 290 10.98 4.66 6.46
N LEU A 291 9.92 5.31 5.97
CA LEU A 291 9.95 6.65 5.41
C LEU A 291 8.77 7.45 5.96
N PRO A 292 8.87 8.00 7.19
CA PRO A 292 7.79 8.77 7.80
C PRO A 292 7.37 10.01 6.98
N THR A 293 8.29 10.52 6.16
CA THR A 293 8.11 11.62 5.21
C THR A 293 7.47 11.19 3.88
N GLY A 294 7.36 9.88 3.63
CA GLY A 294 6.82 9.32 2.40
C GLY A 294 5.29 9.34 2.35
N GLY A 295 4.74 10.12 1.43
CA GLY A 295 3.31 10.11 1.10
C GLY A 295 2.97 9.11 0.01
N THR A 296 1.69 8.72 -0.07
CA THR A 296 1.15 7.83 -1.09
C THR A 296 0.00 8.50 -1.85
N LEU A 297 -0.33 7.98 -3.03
CA LEU A 297 -1.48 8.46 -3.79
C LEU A 297 -2.81 8.34 -3.00
N ARG A 298 -2.90 7.34 -2.11
CA ARG A 298 -4.04 7.20 -1.19
C ARG A 298 -4.20 8.42 -0.28
N ASP A 299 -3.10 8.98 0.22
CA ASP A 299 -3.14 10.13 1.13
C ASP A 299 -3.65 11.39 0.41
N ILE A 300 -3.29 11.55 -0.87
CA ILE A 300 -3.81 12.62 -1.73
C ILE A 300 -5.33 12.48 -1.93
N LEU A 301 -5.81 11.25 -2.04
CA LEU A 301 -7.23 10.95 -2.24
C LEU A 301 -8.02 10.80 -0.93
N THR A 302 -7.54 11.36 0.19
CA THR A 302 -8.26 11.38 1.48
C THR A 302 -9.66 12.00 1.35
N GLY A 303 -9.85 12.92 0.39
CA GLY A 303 -11.16 13.49 0.04
C GLY A 303 -12.22 12.47 -0.39
N THR A 304 -11.83 11.24 -0.72
CA THR A 304 -12.75 10.13 -1.02
C THR A 304 -13.71 9.89 0.12
N PHE A 305 -13.26 10.06 1.36
CA PHE A 305 -14.10 9.92 2.54
C PHE A 305 -15.22 10.97 2.59
N ALA A 306 -14.89 12.24 2.33
CA ALA A 306 -15.88 13.32 2.29
C ALA A 306 -16.83 13.18 1.10
N ALA A 307 -16.29 12.83 -0.08
CA ALA A 307 -17.08 12.56 -1.28
C ALA A 307 -18.04 11.38 -1.06
N LEU A 308 -17.60 10.32 -0.37
CA LEU A 308 -18.40 9.15 -0.03
C LEU A 308 -19.63 9.54 0.78
N ILE A 309 -19.48 10.38 1.81
CA ILE A 309 -20.62 10.86 2.60
C ILE A 309 -21.60 11.63 1.72
N ALA A 310 -21.11 12.53 0.86
CA ALA A 310 -21.95 13.31 -0.04
C ALA A 310 -22.77 12.43 -1.00
N VAL A 311 -22.14 11.42 -1.62
CA VAL A 311 -22.84 10.52 -2.56
C VAL A 311 -23.80 9.55 -1.86
N ILE A 312 -23.52 9.14 -0.61
CA ILE A 312 -24.46 8.35 0.20
C ILE A 312 -25.73 9.18 0.49
N VAL A 313 -25.56 10.44 0.88
CA VAL A 313 -26.70 11.36 1.13
C VAL A 313 -27.53 11.53 -0.13
N VAL A 314 -26.90 11.85 -1.27
CA VAL A 314 -27.62 12.02 -2.54
C VAL A 314 -28.31 10.71 -2.96
N GLY A 315 -27.62 9.56 -2.84
CA GLY A 315 -28.17 8.26 -3.22
C GLY A 315 -29.39 7.86 -2.41
N ALA A 316 -29.36 8.05 -1.10
CA ALA A 316 -30.53 7.81 -0.24
C ALA A 316 -31.69 8.76 -0.59
N LEU A 317 -31.41 10.06 -0.75
CA LEU A 317 -32.42 11.06 -1.08
C LEU A 317 -33.05 10.86 -2.46
N PHE A 318 -32.31 10.29 -3.42
CA PHE A 318 -32.80 10.05 -4.79
C PHE A 318 -34.06 9.18 -4.83
N ILE A 319 -34.23 8.28 -3.84
CA ILE A 319 -35.46 7.49 -3.69
C ILE A 319 -36.36 8.00 -2.56
N THR A 320 -35.82 8.42 -1.40
CA THR A 320 -36.64 8.76 -0.23
C THR A 320 -37.44 10.04 -0.39
N THR A 321 -36.97 10.98 -1.22
CA THR A 321 -37.73 12.22 -1.52
C THR A 321 -39.03 11.94 -2.28
N GLU A 322 -39.10 10.85 -3.06
CA GLU A 322 -40.33 10.45 -3.75
C GLU A 322 -41.36 9.86 -2.80
N TYR A 323 -40.92 9.17 -1.75
CA TYR A 323 -41.78 8.69 -0.68
C TYR A 323 -42.33 9.86 0.15
N GLY A 324 -41.46 10.82 0.52
CA GLY A 324 -41.86 11.99 1.32
C GLY A 324 -42.89 12.88 0.62
N ASN A 325 -42.74 13.08 -0.70
CA ASN A 325 -43.63 13.94 -1.49
C ASN A 325 -44.84 13.20 -2.10
N LYS A 326 -45.08 11.92 -1.73
CA LYS A 326 -46.12 11.03 -2.32
C LYS A 326 -46.04 10.86 -3.85
N MET A 327 -45.00 11.38 -4.51
CA MET A 327 -44.82 11.27 -5.96
C MET A 327 -44.52 9.85 -6.42
N ILE A 328 -44.10 8.95 -5.52
CA ILE A 328 -43.85 7.56 -5.88
C ILE A 328 -45.10 6.87 -6.44
N HIS A 329 -46.30 7.25 -5.98
CA HIS A 329 -47.55 6.71 -6.51
C HIS A 329 -47.80 7.11 -7.97
N LEU A 330 -47.35 8.30 -8.40
CA LEU A 330 -47.45 8.75 -9.79
C LEU A 330 -46.44 8.01 -10.68
N THR A 331 -45.20 7.84 -10.20
CA THR A 331 -44.17 7.07 -10.92
C THR A 331 -44.58 5.60 -11.08
N LEU A 332 -45.16 5.01 -10.04
CA LEU A 332 -45.61 3.61 -10.02
C LEU A 332 -46.92 3.39 -10.77
N ALA A 333 -47.77 4.41 -10.89
CA ALA A 333 -48.98 4.37 -11.72
C ALA A 333 -48.65 4.45 -13.22
N ALA A 334 -47.58 5.15 -13.58
CA ALA A 334 -47.13 5.30 -14.97
C ALA A 334 -46.35 4.10 -15.51
N SER A 335 -45.71 3.28 -14.68
CA SER A 335 -44.97 2.08 -15.13
C SER A 335 -45.34 0.82 -14.34
N PRO A 336 -45.99 -0.19 -14.96
CA PRO A 336 -46.47 -1.39 -14.26
C PRO A 336 -45.34 -2.32 -13.76
N ARG A 337 -44.07 -2.11 -14.14
CA ARG A 337 -42.92 -2.96 -13.75
C ARG A 337 -41.98 -2.24 -12.80
N ARG A 338 -42.36 -2.20 -11.52
CA ARG A 338 -41.75 -1.43 -10.43
C ARG A 338 -40.25 -1.69 -10.20
N SER A 339 -39.79 -2.93 -10.43
CA SER A 339 -38.36 -3.28 -10.35
C SER A 339 -37.51 -2.62 -11.44
N ARG A 340 -38.08 -2.33 -12.62
CA ARG A 340 -37.36 -1.67 -13.73
C ARG A 340 -37.03 -0.22 -13.41
N VAL A 341 -37.91 0.48 -12.70
CA VAL A 341 -37.68 1.86 -12.26
C VAL A 341 -36.53 1.90 -11.25
N LEU A 342 -36.50 0.98 -10.28
CA LEU A 342 -35.41 0.90 -9.31
C LEU A 342 -34.06 0.63 -9.98
N VAL A 343 -34.01 -0.30 -10.94
CA VAL A 343 -32.79 -0.59 -11.71
C VAL A 343 -32.37 0.61 -12.57
N ALA A 344 -33.32 1.28 -13.23
CA ALA A 344 -33.03 2.48 -14.01
C ALA A 344 -32.43 3.60 -13.14
N LYS A 345 -32.99 3.82 -11.94
CA LYS A 345 -32.45 4.76 -10.96
C LYS A 345 -31.04 4.39 -10.51
N ALA A 346 -30.81 3.13 -10.19
CA ALA A 346 -29.49 2.63 -9.79
C ALA A 346 -28.45 2.83 -10.89
N ILE A 347 -28.80 2.58 -12.16
CA ILE A 347 -27.91 2.80 -13.30
C ILE A 347 -27.61 4.29 -13.48
N VAL A 348 -28.63 5.15 -13.51
CA VAL A 348 -28.43 6.61 -13.68
C VAL A 348 -27.55 7.15 -12.56
N LEU A 349 -27.89 6.84 -11.31
CA LEU A 349 -27.11 7.29 -10.16
C LEU A 349 -25.68 6.76 -10.20
N GLY A 350 -25.50 5.45 -10.42
CA GLY A 350 -24.19 4.83 -10.50
C GLY A 350 -23.31 5.45 -11.59
N VAL A 351 -23.85 5.68 -12.79
CA VAL A 351 -23.11 6.31 -13.90
C VAL A 351 -22.73 7.75 -13.57
N VAL A 352 -23.66 8.56 -13.05
CA VAL A 352 -23.35 9.97 -12.71
C VAL A 352 -22.31 10.04 -11.62
N THR A 353 -22.47 9.24 -10.56
CA THR A 353 -21.52 9.22 -9.44
C THR A 353 -20.16 8.69 -9.88
N PHE A 354 -20.11 7.71 -10.77
CA PHE A 354 -18.86 7.22 -11.36
C PHE A 354 -18.15 8.33 -12.14
N VAL A 355 -18.86 9.04 -13.03
CA VAL A 355 -18.28 10.13 -13.82
C VAL A 355 -17.79 11.27 -12.93
N ALA A 356 -18.57 11.67 -11.92
CA ALA A 356 -18.17 12.71 -10.98
C ALA A 356 -16.96 12.30 -10.14
N GLY A 357 -16.94 11.08 -9.61
CA GLY A 357 -15.82 10.54 -8.85
C GLY A 357 -14.55 10.39 -9.69
N LEU A 358 -14.68 9.94 -10.95
CA LEU A 358 -13.55 9.83 -11.88
C LEU A 358 -12.97 11.20 -12.22
N ALA A 359 -13.83 12.19 -12.53
CA ALA A 359 -13.40 13.56 -12.79
C ALA A 359 -12.66 14.15 -11.57
N GLY A 360 -13.22 13.96 -10.36
CA GLY A 360 -12.58 14.41 -9.13
C GLY A 360 -11.23 13.73 -8.87
N ALA A 361 -11.12 12.41 -9.07
CA ALA A 361 -9.87 11.67 -8.86
C ALA A 361 -8.78 12.04 -9.87
N ILE A 362 -9.14 12.21 -11.15
CA ILE A 362 -8.22 12.64 -12.22
C ILE A 362 -7.70 14.06 -11.98
N LEU A 363 -8.52 14.96 -11.42
CA LEU A 363 -8.09 16.31 -11.08
C LEU A 363 -7.27 16.36 -9.78
N ALA A 364 -7.70 15.63 -8.75
CA ALA A 364 -7.08 15.63 -7.43
C ALA A 364 -5.67 15.05 -7.43
N THR A 365 -5.43 13.96 -8.18
CA THR A 365 -4.16 13.24 -8.21
C THR A 365 -2.97 14.12 -8.64
N PRO A 366 -2.93 14.67 -9.87
CA PRO A 366 -1.79 15.48 -10.31
C PRO A 366 -1.64 16.78 -9.54
N LEU A 367 -2.74 17.38 -9.09
CA LEU A 367 -2.71 18.61 -8.30
C LEU A 367 -2.13 18.37 -6.91
N GLY A 368 -2.57 17.31 -6.23
CA GLY A 368 -2.08 16.93 -4.91
C GLY A 368 -0.63 16.47 -4.95
N GLU A 369 -0.23 15.70 -5.97
CA GLU A 369 1.17 15.29 -6.14
C GLU A 369 2.08 16.48 -6.35
N ARG A 370 1.68 17.43 -7.21
CA ARG A 370 2.46 18.64 -7.45
C ARG A 370 2.65 19.43 -6.17
N LEU A 371 1.56 19.69 -5.44
CA LEU A 371 1.61 20.48 -4.21
C LEU A 371 2.41 19.78 -3.11
N ALA A 372 2.29 18.45 -2.98
CA ALA A 372 3.07 17.66 -2.04
C ALA A 372 4.58 17.72 -2.36
N ARG A 373 4.95 17.55 -3.64
CA ARG A 373 6.35 17.64 -4.09
C ARG A 373 6.91 19.06 -3.93
N ASP A 374 6.13 20.09 -4.22
CA ASP A 374 6.51 21.50 -4.00
C ASP A 374 6.80 21.80 -2.52
N ASN A 375 6.23 20.99 -1.61
CA ASN A 375 6.47 21.04 -0.16
C ASN A 375 7.49 20.02 0.36
N GLY A 376 8.26 19.38 -0.54
CA GLY A 376 9.32 18.44 -0.17
C GLY A 376 8.83 17.05 0.26
N VAL A 377 7.53 16.76 0.15
CA VAL A 377 7.00 15.42 0.45
C VAL A 377 7.38 14.46 -0.67
N TYR A 378 8.04 13.36 -0.29
CA TYR A 378 8.32 12.30 -1.22
C TYR A 378 7.06 11.46 -1.48
N ILE A 379 6.59 11.40 -2.72
CA ILE A 379 5.48 10.52 -3.08
C ILE A 379 6.02 9.22 -3.67
N PHE A 380 5.64 8.10 -3.05
CA PHE A 380 5.99 6.77 -3.55
C PHE A 380 5.60 6.62 -5.02
N PRO A 381 6.55 6.31 -5.92
CA PRO A 381 6.26 6.24 -7.34
C PRO A 381 5.33 5.07 -7.62
N VAL A 382 4.38 5.30 -8.52
CA VAL A 382 3.42 4.30 -8.98
C VAL A 382 3.48 4.20 -10.50
N SER A 383 3.18 3.02 -11.04
CA SER A 383 3.04 2.86 -12.48
C SER A 383 1.75 3.52 -12.97
N SER A 384 1.71 3.96 -14.22
CA SER A 384 0.51 4.55 -14.83
C SER A 384 -0.70 3.59 -14.79
N SER A 385 -0.46 2.28 -14.84
CA SER A 385 -1.51 1.27 -14.66
C SER A 385 -2.12 1.26 -13.25
N THR A 386 -1.29 1.52 -12.23
CA THR A 386 -1.73 1.65 -10.84
C THR A 386 -2.50 2.94 -10.63
N GLU A 387 -2.04 4.07 -11.18
CA GLU A 387 -2.78 5.33 -11.14
C GLU A 387 -4.17 5.19 -11.77
N LEU A 388 -4.26 4.56 -12.95
CA LEU A 388 -5.53 4.30 -13.63
C LEU A 388 -6.45 3.40 -12.78
N ARG A 389 -5.90 2.33 -12.18
CA ARG A 389 -6.64 1.47 -11.25
C ARG A 389 -7.21 2.28 -10.08
N VAL A 390 -6.39 3.12 -9.45
CA VAL A 390 -6.80 3.92 -8.28
C VAL A 390 -7.89 4.92 -8.68
N ALA A 391 -7.78 5.59 -9.82
CA ALA A 391 -8.78 6.54 -10.31
C ALA A 391 -10.13 5.85 -10.63
N LEU A 392 -10.09 4.78 -11.44
CA LEU A 392 -11.28 4.00 -11.81
C LEU A 392 -11.91 3.31 -10.59
N GLY A 393 -11.09 2.76 -9.71
CA GLY A 393 -11.52 2.08 -8.50
C GLY A 393 -12.17 3.04 -7.50
N THR A 394 -11.62 4.24 -7.33
CA THR A 394 -12.22 5.30 -6.48
C THR A 394 -13.59 5.72 -7.03
N ALA A 395 -13.69 5.93 -8.34
CA ALA A 395 -14.96 6.23 -9.00
C ALA A 395 -15.99 5.10 -8.84
N ALA A 396 -15.56 3.84 -9.01
CA ALA A 396 -16.40 2.67 -8.84
C ALA A 396 -16.88 2.48 -7.39
N LEU A 397 -16.00 2.73 -6.41
CA LEU A 397 -16.34 2.70 -4.98
C LEU A 397 -17.45 3.70 -4.67
N LEU A 398 -17.30 4.97 -5.08
CA LEU A 398 -18.30 6.02 -4.84
C LEU A 398 -19.63 5.68 -5.52
N ALA A 399 -19.59 5.22 -6.78
CA ALA A 399 -20.77 4.81 -7.53
C ALA A 399 -21.53 3.67 -6.83
N THR A 400 -20.81 2.63 -6.41
CA THR A 400 -21.41 1.45 -5.78
C THR A 400 -21.97 1.79 -4.39
N ALA A 401 -21.29 2.64 -3.63
CA ALA A 401 -21.78 3.13 -2.35
C ALA A 401 -23.07 3.96 -2.49
N SER A 402 -23.17 4.79 -3.54
CA SER A 402 -24.39 5.55 -3.83
C SER A 402 -25.58 4.63 -4.18
N VAL A 403 -25.33 3.55 -4.93
CA VAL A 403 -26.35 2.53 -5.26
C VAL A 403 -26.76 1.72 -4.02
N LEU A 404 -25.81 1.41 -3.13
CA LEU A 404 -26.11 0.79 -1.84
C LEU A 404 -27.00 1.71 -1.00
N ALA A 405 -26.68 3.01 -0.90
CA ALA A 405 -27.49 3.99 -0.19
C ALA A 405 -28.90 4.12 -0.76
N LEU A 406 -29.03 4.13 -2.09
CA LEU A 406 -30.32 4.08 -2.77
C LEU A 406 -31.11 2.82 -2.43
N SER A 407 -30.46 1.66 -2.44
CA SER A 407 -31.09 0.38 -2.15
C SER A 407 -31.61 0.31 -0.71
N VAL A 408 -30.79 0.73 0.25
CA VAL A 408 -31.18 0.82 1.67
C VAL A 408 -32.28 1.87 1.87
N GLY A 409 -32.21 3.00 1.16
CA GLY A 409 -33.27 4.02 1.12
C GLY A 409 -34.61 3.47 0.64
N ALA A 410 -34.60 2.61 -0.39
CA ALA A 410 -35.80 1.94 -0.89
C ALA A 410 -36.38 0.93 0.11
N ILE A 411 -35.53 0.23 0.87
CA ILE A 411 -35.93 -0.73 1.91
C ILE A 411 -36.55 -0.03 3.11
N LEU A 412 -35.87 0.99 3.64
CA LEU A 412 -36.25 1.68 4.88
C LEU A 412 -37.32 2.75 4.66
N ARG A 413 -37.45 3.30 3.44
CA ARG A 413 -38.36 4.40 3.10
C ARG A 413 -38.17 5.66 3.97
N HIS A 414 -37.01 5.80 4.62
CA HIS A 414 -36.66 6.91 5.50
C HIS A 414 -35.23 7.39 5.22
N SER A 415 -35.05 8.68 4.94
CA SER A 415 -33.76 9.26 4.55
C SER A 415 -32.71 9.15 5.66
N ALA A 416 -33.02 9.61 6.88
CA ALA A 416 -32.05 9.59 7.98
C ALA A 416 -31.55 8.18 8.30
N GLY A 417 -32.47 7.23 8.52
CA GLY A 417 -32.12 5.83 8.76
C GLY A 417 -31.27 5.20 7.65
N ALA A 418 -31.57 5.50 6.37
CA ALA A 418 -30.79 4.98 5.26
C ALA A 418 -29.37 5.54 5.21
N VAL A 419 -29.23 6.86 5.33
CA VAL A 419 -27.93 7.52 5.38
C VAL A 419 -27.09 7.01 6.54
N THR A 420 -27.65 7.00 7.76
CA THR A 420 -26.96 6.50 8.95
C THR A 420 -26.53 5.04 8.80
N THR A 421 -27.41 4.17 8.28
CA THR A 421 -27.08 2.74 8.10
C THR A 421 -25.91 2.56 7.15
N VAL A 422 -25.91 3.24 6.00
CA VAL A 422 -24.85 3.07 4.99
C VAL A 422 -23.55 3.72 5.44
N ILE A 423 -23.61 4.87 6.10
CA ILE A 423 -22.42 5.48 6.72
C ILE A 423 -21.84 4.51 7.76
N VAL A 424 -22.63 4.00 8.71
CA VAL A 424 -22.12 3.05 9.71
C VAL A 424 -21.58 1.78 9.05
N ALA A 425 -22.19 1.28 7.98
CA ALA A 425 -21.71 0.08 7.31
C ALA A 425 -20.36 0.25 6.57
N ILE A 426 -20.06 1.45 6.04
CA ILE A 426 -18.83 1.69 5.25
C ILE A 426 -17.79 2.48 6.04
N VAL A 427 -18.20 3.62 6.60
CA VAL A 427 -17.34 4.63 7.23
C VAL A 427 -16.82 4.16 8.58
N LEU A 428 -17.66 3.56 9.43
CA LEU A 428 -17.22 3.12 10.76
C LEU A 428 -16.10 2.06 10.67
N PRO A 429 -16.22 0.98 9.87
CA PRO A 429 -15.11 0.05 9.68
C PRO A 429 -13.84 0.72 9.16
N TYR A 430 -13.95 1.65 8.20
CA TYR A 430 -12.81 2.40 7.69
C TYR A 430 -12.10 3.19 8.79
N ILE A 431 -12.85 3.96 9.59
CA ILE A 431 -12.30 4.72 10.72
C ILE A 431 -11.61 3.79 11.71
N LEU A 432 -12.25 2.67 12.09
CA LEU A 432 -11.65 1.71 13.00
C LEU A 432 -10.33 1.19 12.46
N THR A 433 -10.28 0.80 11.17
CA THR A 433 -9.06 0.30 10.52
C THR A 433 -7.97 1.35 10.32
N ALA A 434 -8.32 2.64 10.45
CA ALA A 434 -7.39 3.76 10.40
C ALA A 434 -6.85 4.17 11.78
N ILE A 435 -7.12 3.39 12.83
CA ILE A 435 -6.57 3.62 14.18
C ILE A 435 -5.25 2.85 14.31
N PRO A 436 -4.13 3.51 14.66
CA PRO A 436 -2.82 2.85 14.76
C PRO A 436 -2.75 1.79 15.87
N PHE A 437 -3.57 1.93 16.91
CA PHE A 437 -3.60 1.01 18.06
C PHE A 437 -4.55 -0.18 17.88
N MET A 438 -5.12 -0.38 16.68
CA MET A 438 -6.02 -1.52 16.47
C MET A 438 -5.21 -2.78 16.16
N PRO A 439 -5.49 -3.93 16.83
CA PRO A 439 -4.79 -5.17 16.53
C PRO A 439 -4.92 -5.55 15.05
N ALA A 440 -3.80 -5.94 14.44
CA ALA A 440 -3.71 -6.24 13.01
C ALA A 440 -4.74 -7.30 12.56
N SER A 441 -5.01 -8.31 13.40
CA SER A 441 -6.01 -9.36 13.13
C SER A 441 -7.43 -8.80 13.02
N VAL A 442 -7.81 -7.87 13.89
CA VAL A 442 -9.13 -7.22 13.89
C VAL A 442 -9.26 -6.27 12.70
N ALA A 443 -8.23 -5.45 12.45
CA ALA A 443 -8.22 -4.56 11.29
C ALA A 443 -8.31 -5.32 9.97
N ASN A 444 -7.55 -6.40 9.84
CA ASN A 444 -7.60 -7.26 8.66
C ASN A 444 -8.94 -7.99 8.53
N TRP A 445 -9.55 -8.43 9.62
CA TRP A 445 -10.88 -9.03 9.56
C TRP A 445 -11.93 -8.02 9.09
N LEU A 446 -11.97 -6.81 9.66
CA LEU A 446 -12.88 -5.73 9.24
C LEU A 446 -12.68 -5.38 7.76
N ALA A 447 -11.43 -5.24 7.32
CA ALA A 447 -11.07 -4.93 5.93
C ALA A 447 -11.31 -6.11 4.95
N ARG A 448 -11.68 -7.30 5.43
CA ARG A 448 -12.09 -8.43 4.58
C ARG A 448 -13.61 -8.54 4.42
N VAL A 449 -14.36 -8.31 5.50
CA VAL A 449 -15.79 -8.65 5.54
C VAL A 449 -16.72 -7.46 5.37
N THR A 450 -16.27 -6.26 5.72
CA THR A 450 -17.13 -5.07 5.68
C THR A 450 -17.09 -4.41 4.30
N PRO A 451 -18.12 -3.62 3.94
CA PRO A 451 -18.09 -2.76 2.76
C PRO A 451 -16.86 -1.83 2.67
N GLY A 452 -16.21 -1.53 3.80
CA GLY A 452 -14.95 -0.79 3.84
C GLY A 452 -13.79 -1.47 3.12
N ALA A 453 -13.88 -2.78 2.84
CA ALA A 453 -12.91 -3.52 2.03
C ALA A 453 -12.69 -2.88 0.64
N ALA A 454 -13.68 -2.14 0.10
CA ALA A 454 -13.56 -1.49 -1.19
C ALA A 454 -12.42 -0.45 -1.26
N PHE A 455 -11.97 0.10 -0.14
CA PHE A 455 -10.83 1.03 -0.12
C PHE A 455 -9.50 0.38 -0.55
N ALA A 456 -9.44 -0.96 -0.64
CA ALA A 456 -8.32 -1.67 -1.25
C ALA A 456 -8.03 -1.23 -2.69
N VAL A 457 -9.01 -0.65 -3.41
CA VAL A 457 -8.80 -0.08 -4.75
C VAL A 457 -7.75 1.04 -4.78
N GLN A 458 -7.54 1.72 -3.65
CA GLN A 458 -6.57 2.80 -3.49
C GLN A 458 -5.21 2.33 -2.96
N GLN A 459 -5.03 1.03 -2.69
CA GLN A 459 -3.74 0.49 -2.27
C GLN A 459 -2.70 0.65 -3.39
N THR A 460 -1.56 1.24 -3.06
CA THR A 460 -0.42 1.42 -3.97
C THR A 460 0.88 0.79 -3.47
N LEU A 461 0.94 0.45 -2.18
CA LEU A 461 2.13 -0.13 -1.55
C LEU A 461 2.18 -1.65 -1.76
N VAL A 462 3.40 -2.17 -1.74
CA VAL A 462 3.75 -3.58 -1.93
C VAL A 462 4.37 -4.10 -0.63
N GLU A 463 3.92 -5.26 -0.19
CA GLU A 463 4.49 -5.98 0.95
C GLU A 463 5.76 -6.72 0.51
N TYR A 464 6.80 -6.67 1.35
CA TYR A 464 8.07 -7.33 1.11
C TYR A 464 8.40 -8.28 2.26
N ASP A 465 8.55 -9.56 1.96
CA ASP A 465 8.82 -10.59 2.96
C ASP A 465 10.10 -10.34 3.75
N GLN A 466 11.10 -9.72 3.10
CA GLN A 466 12.40 -9.37 3.69
C GLN A 466 12.40 -8.11 4.56
N VAL A 467 11.24 -7.48 4.79
CA VAL A 467 11.10 -6.27 5.60
C VAL A 467 10.10 -6.53 6.73
N ALA A 468 10.57 -6.42 7.98
CA ALA A 468 9.71 -6.51 9.14
C ALA A 468 8.93 -5.18 9.32
N ALA A 469 7.59 -5.26 9.29
CA ALA A 469 6.71 -4.10 9.40
C ALA A 469 5.29 -4.49 9.84
N HIS A 470 4.48 -3.49 10.22
CA HIS A 470 3.05 -3.68 10.47
C HIS A 470 2.24 -3.56 9.17
N TYR A 471 2.14 -4.67 8.42
CA TYR A 471 1.31 -4.76 7.22
C TYR A 471 -0.20 -4.75 7.56
N THR A 472 -0.72 -3.54 7.78
CA THR A 472 -2.11 -3.29 8.18
C THR A 472 -2.80 -2.27 7.27
N PRO A 473 -4.15 -2.21 7.26
CA PRO A 473 -4.88 -1.22 6.47
C PRO A 473 -4.54 0.23 6.86
N TYR A 474 -4.17 0.48 8.12
CA TYR A 474 -3.66 1.77 8.58
C TYR A 474 -2.43 2.20 7.78
N ASN A 475 -1.47 1.29 7.62
CA ASN A 475 -0.21 1.55 6.90
C ASN A 475 -0.32 1.43 5.36
N GLY A 476 -1.53 1.23 4.82
CA GLY A 476 -1.73 1.14 3.37
C GLY A 476 -1.86 -0.27 2.81
N TYR A 477 -1.79 -1.30 3.65
CA TYR A 477 -1.81 -2.70 3.23
C TYR A 477 -3.17 -3.33 3.52
N TYR A 478 -3.96 -3.57 2.47
CA TYR A 478 -5.22 -4.28 2.59
C TYR A 478 -5.01 -5.78 2.42
N PRO A 479 -5.75 -6.60 3.19
CA PRO A 479 -5.64 -8.05 3.11
C PRO A 479 -6.28 -8.67 1.87
N LEU A 480 -7.02 -7.88 1.08
CA LEU A 480 -7.65 -8.30 -0.17
C LEU A 480 -7.03 -7.53 -1.33
N ALA A 481 -6.86 -8.22 -2.46
CA ALA A 481 -6.48 -7.56 -3.70
C ALA A 481 -7.49 -6.44 -4.05
N PRO A 482 -7.05 -5.35 -4.72
CA PRO A 482 -7.88 -4.17 -4.99
C PRO A 482 -9.31 -4.47 -5.47
N TRP A 483 -9.45 -5.32 -6.48
CA TRP A 483 -10.74 -5.68 -7.06
C TRP A 483 -11.53 -6.69 -6.21
N ALA A 484 -10.87 -7.53 -5.44
CA ALA A 484 -11.53 -8.43 -4.50
C ALA A 484 -12.16 -7.64 -3.35
N GLY A 485 -11.47 -6.63 -2.82
CA GLY A 485 -12.03 -5.70 -1.83
C GLY A 485 -13.23 -4.94 -2.38
N PHE A 486 -13.16 -4.45 -3.62
CA PHE A 486 -14.30 -3.83 -4.31
C PHE A 486 -15.49 -4.79 -4.47
N ALA A 487 -15.24 -6.05 -4.81
CA ALA A 487 -16.29 -7.05 -4.97
C ALA A 487 -17.13 -7.26 -3.70
N VAL A 488 -16.55 -7.07 -2.51
CA VAL A 488 -17.28 -7.11 -1.24
C VAL A 488 -18.37 -6.04 -1.22
N LEU A 489 -18.03 -4.77 -1.44
CA LEU A 489 -19.01 -3.67 -1.50
C LEU A 489 -20.05 -3.90 -2.61
N ALA A 490 -19.61 -4.38 -3.78
CA ALA A 490 -20.50 -4.70 -4.89
C ALA A 490 -21.52 -5.79 -4.50
N ALA A 491 -21.10 -6.83 -3.77
CA ALA A 491 -22.00 -7.86 -3.28
C ALA A 491 -23.06 -7.29 -2.32
N TYR A 492 -22.67 -6.43 -1.37
CA TYR A 492 -23.61 -5.74 -0.49
C TYR A 492 -24.62 -4.89 -1.28
N ALA A 493 -24.16 -4.14 -2.28
CA ALA A 493 -25.02 -3.33 -3.15
C ALA A 493 -26.01 -4.19 -3.94
N VAL A 494 -25.56 -5.27 -4.58
CA VAL A 494 -26.40 -6.19 -5.36
C VAL A 494 -27.45 -6.88 -4.49
N VAL A 495 -27.05 -7.41 -3.34
CA VAL A 495 -27.97 -8.08 -2.41
C VAL A 495 -29.03 -7.09 -1.89
N SER A 496 -28.61 -5.87 -1.54
CA SER A 496 -29.52 -4.84 -1.05
C SER A 496 -30.49 -4.37 -2.15
N LEU A 497 -30.00 -4.22 -3.39
CA LEU A 497 -30.83 -3.85 -4.54
C LEU A 497 -31.86 -4.94 -4.86
N ALA A 498 -31.46 -6.21 -4.79
CA ALA A 498 -32.36 -7.35 -4.97
C ALA A 498 -33.43 -7.40 -3.86
N ALA A 499 -33.04 -7.22 -2.60
CA ALA A 499 -33.96 -7.16 -1.47
C ALA A 499 -34.95 -5.99 -1.60
N ALA A 500 -34.47 -4.81 -2.01
CA ALA A 500 -35.31 -3.66 -2.29
C ALA A 500 -36.33 -3.95 -3.40
N ALA A 501 -35.90 -4.59 -4.51
CA ALA A 501 -36.79 -4.95 -5.61
C ALA A 501 -37.89 -5.94 -5.18
N VAL A 502 -37.55 -6.94 -4.35
CA VAL A 502 -38.52 -7.90 -3.80
C VAL A 502 -39.51 -7.22 -2.86
N LEU A 503 -39.04 -6.36 -1.96
CA LEU A 503 -39.90 -5.65 -1.00
C LEU A 503 -40.86 -4.66 -1.69
N LEU A 504 -40.42 -3.99 -2.76
CA LEU A 504 -41.28 -3.16 -3.60
C LEU A 504 -42.40 -3.97 -4.27
N HIS A 505 -42.15 -5.24 -4.59
CA HIS A 505 -43.19 -6.09 -5.16
C HIS A 505 -44.21 -6.54 -4.12
N ARG A 506 -43.77 -6.89 -2.91
CA ARG A 506 -44.63 -7.44 -1.84
C ARG A 506 -45.43 -6.42 -1.05
N ARG A 507 -44.92 -5.18 -0.88
CA ARG A 507 -45.56 -4.17 -0.02
C ARG A 507 -46.68 -3.37 -0.70
N ASP A 508 -46.82 -3.57 -2.01
CA ASP A 508 -47.73 -2.82 -2.86
C ASP A 508 -48.71 -3.77 -3.61
N THR A 509 -48.83 -5.01 -3.11
CA THR A 509 -49.94 -5.96 -3.28
C THR A 509 -50.72 -5.99 -1.99
#